data_AF-A0A3Q0GNJ3-F1
#
_entry.id   AF-A0A3Q0GNJ3-F1
#
_cell.length_a   1.000
_cell.length_b   1.000
_cell.length_c   1.000
_cell.angle_alpha   90.00
_cell.angle_beta   90.00
_cell.angle_gamma   90.00
#
_symmetry.space_group_name_H-M   'P 1'
#
loop_
_entity.id
_entity.type
_entity.pdbx_description
1 polymer ?
#
loop_
_entity_poly.entity_id
_entity_poly.type
_entity_poly.pdbx_seq_one_letter_code
_entity_poly.pdbx_strand_id
1 'polypeptide(L)'
;MAELIQIHRALWKTALNKYLSKKIKNVGDKAREQEPPPKGEGWSVLSPSCCFLEQEPGCRGLPGLGSAATCCLQPYGQGFVSWRKQKIQWEYKKLLKRERKANSPQDVLYTDTYPEHLKHLYLAEEEMLKQQRKAKSNPVLLEQKCNMAVKSATNERKCKKTSNQKAKEEYEKVKTERAKKKEAAEKRKQEREEAQRLYKQKKMEAYKILRKRTKKGQPNLNLQMEFLLQKIQQKNISQHM
;
A
#
# COMPACT_ATOMS: atom_id res chain seq x y z
N MET A 1 -49.06 1.13 -4.05
CA MET A 1 -47.70 0.52 -4.09
C MET A 1 -46.65 1.42 -4.74
N ALA A 2 -46.88 1.94 -5.95
CA ALA A 2 -45.91 2.82 -6.63
C ALA A 2 -45.57 4.11 -5.85
N GLU A 3 -46.56 4.74 -5.22
CA GLU A 3 -46.34 5.95 -4.41
C GLU A 3 -45.50 5.71 -3.15
N LEU A 4 -45.72 4.58 -2.46
CA LEU A 4 -44.89 4.15 -1.32
C LEU A 4 -43.42 3.95 -1.72
N ILE A 5 -43.17 3.41 -2.90
CA ILE A 5 -41.81 3.25 -3.44
C ILE A 5 -41.16 4.60 -3.73
N GLN A 6 -41.92 5.56 -4.25
CA GLN A 6 -41.42 6.92 -4.51
C GLN A 6 -41.12 7.67 -3.20
N ILE A 7 -41.99 7.57 -2.20
CA ILE A 7 -41.79 8.13 -0.87
C ILE A 7 -40.54 7.51 -0.22
N HIS A 8 -40.40 6.18 -0.26
CA HIS A 8 -39.23 5.51 0.29
C HIS A 8 -37.93 5.93 -0.42
N ARG A 9 -37.94 6.06 -1.75
CA ARG A 9 -36.79 6.58 -2.53
C ARG A 9 -36.46 8.02 -2.17
N ALA A 10 -37.46 8.88 -1.94
CA ALA A 10 -37.26 10.27 -1.53
C ALA A 10 -36.67 10.36 -0.12
N LEU A 11 -37.17 9.55 0.83
CA LEU A 11 -36.62 9.45 2.18
C LEU A 11 -35.17 8.94 2.17
N TRP A 12 -34.86 7.95 1.32
CA TRP A 12 -33.49 7.45 1.19
C TRP A 12 -32.54 8.50 0.60
N LYS A 13 -32.97 9.24 -0.43
CA LYS A 13 -32.19 10.34 -1.02
C LYS A 13 -31.91 11.45 0.01
N THR A 14 -32.91 11.83 0.80
CA THR A 14 -32.74 12.86 1.83
C THR A 14 -31.82 12.40 2.97
N ALA A 15 -31.93 11.15 3.41
CA ALA A 15 -31.03 10.55 4.39
C ALA A 15 -29.58 10.49 3.88
N LEU A 16 -29.38 10.08 2.63
CA LEU A 16 -28.07 10.01 1.98
C LEU A 16 -27.43 11.41 1.87
N ASN A 17 -28.22 12.42 1.47
CA ASN A 17 -27.75 13.80 1.39
C ASN A 17 -27.34 14.36 2.76
N LYS A 18 -28.10 14.05 3.83
CA LYS A 18 -27.72 14.42 5.21
C LYS A 18 -26.42 13.75 5.64
N TYR A 19 -26.25 12.46 5.35
CA TYR A 19 -25.02 11.71 5.66
C TYR A 19 -23.81 12.29 4.92
N LEU A 20 -23.95 12.54 3.61
CA LEU A 20 -22.89 13.12 2.79
C LEU A 20 -22.52 14.53 3.24
N SER A 21 -23.50 15.39 3.56
CA SER A 21 -23.24 16.73 4.07
C SER A 21 -22.48 16.71 5.40
N LYS A 22 -22.83 15.81 6.32
CA LYS A 22 -22.11 15.63 7.59
C LYS A 22 -20.69 15.11 7.39
N LYS A 23 -20.49 14.20 6.41
CA LYS A 23 -19.17 13.66 6.07
C LYS A 23 -18.28 14.73 5.42
N ILE A 24 -18.83 15.58 4.55
CA ILE A 24 -18.12 16.70 3.92
C ILE A 24 -17.69 17.73 4.96
N LYS A 25 -18.58 18.10 5.90
CA LYS A 25 -18.23 19.02 7.00
C LYS A 25 -17.09 18.47 7.87
N ASN A 26 -17.17 17.20 8.28
CA ASN A 26 -16.12 16.55 9.08
C ASN A 26 -14.77 16.45 8.33
N VAL A 27 -14.77 16.31 6.99
CA VAL A 27 -13.53 16.32 6.19
C VAL A 27 -12.95 17.73 6.10
N GLY A 28 -13.80 18.76 6.01
CA GLY A 28 -13.39 20.17 6.04
C GLY A 28 -12.76 20.57 7.39
N ASP A 29 -13.36 20.14 8.50
CA ASP A 29 -12.83 20.42 9.84
C ASP A 29 -11.49 19.70 10.10
N LYS A 30 -11.34 18.48 9.57
CA LYS A 30 -10.07 17.72 9.62
C LYS A 30 -8.96 18.29 8.74
N ALA A 31 -9.32 19.08 7.73
CA ALA A 31 -8.37 19.84 6.91
C ALA A 31 -7.97 21.18 7.56
N ARG A 32 -8.79 21.71 8.48
CA ARG A 32 -8.52 22.96 9.22
C ARG A 32 -7.59 22.78 10.42
N GLU A 33 -7.44 21.56 10.93
CA GLU A 33 -6.54 21.21 12.03
C GLU A 33 -5.12 20.82 11.60
N GLN A 34 -4.86 20.73 10.29
CA GLN A 34 -3.49 20.68 9.78
C GLN A 34 -3.01 22.10 9.49
N GLU A 35 -2.50 22.76 10.53
CA GLU A 35 -1.65 23.94 10.37
C GLU A 35 -0.59 23.64 9.29
N PRO A 36 -0.46 24.47 8.24
CA PRO A 36 0.62 24.30 7.29
C PRO A 36 1.95 24.47 8.04
N PRO A 37 3.00 23.68 7.72
CA PRO A 37 4.31 23.90 8.32
C PRO A 37 4.73 25.35 8.04
N PRO A 38 5.41 26.02 9.00
CA PRO A 38 5.85 27.38 8.81
C PRO A 38 6.69 27.45 7.54
N LYS A 39 6.36 28.42 6.67
CA LYS A 39 7.15 28.74 5.47
C LYS A 39 8.53 29.22 5.93
N GLY A 40 9.43 28.27 6.13
CA GLY A 40 10.84 28.51 6.28
C GLY A 40 11.40 28.85 4.91
N GLU A 41 11.73 30.12 4.73
CA GLU A 41 12.72 30.59 3.78
C GLU A 41 13.99 29.75 3.92
N GLY A 42 14.61 29.40 2.78
CA GLY A 42 15.93 28.77 2.75
C GLY A 42 15.92 27.24 2.75
N TRP A 43 15.68 26.66 1.58
CA TRP A 43 16.30 25.38 1.23
C TRP A 43 17.08 25.57 -0.07
N SER A 44 18.28 26.14 0.06
CA SER A 44 19.39 25.80 -0.82
C SER A 44 19.76 24.33 -0.56
N VAL A 45 19.06 23.42 -1.24
CA VAL A 45 19.53 22.03 -1.34
C VAL A 45 20.66 22.05 -2.36
N LEU A 46 21.89 22.26 -1.89
CA LEU A 46 23.01 21.55 -2.50
C LEU A 46 22.68 20.07 -2.39
N SER A 47 22.34 19.47 -3.51
CA SER A 47 22.33 18.02 -3.68
C SER A 47 23.78 17.60 -3.92
N PRO A 48 24.42 16.81 -3.05
CA PRO A 48 25.65 16.13 -3.42
C PRO A 48 25.29 14.81 -4.12
N SER A 49 26.10 14.46 -5.11
CA SER A 49 26.19 13.16 -5.79
C SER A 49 25.07 12.77 -6.75
N CYS A 50 25.16 13.27 -7.98
CA CYS A 50 24.92 12.49 -9.20
C CYS A 50 25.95 12.90 -10.28
N CYS A 51 27.23 12.70 -9.98
CA CYS A 51 28.31 12.61 -10.98
C CYS A 51 29.32 11.58 -10.45
N PHE A 52 29.00 10.29 -10.61
CA PHE A 52 30.01 9.23 -10.64
C PHE A 52 29.95 8.68 -12.05
N LEU A 53 30.69 9.32 -12.95
CA LEU A 53 31.03 8.79 -14.26
C LEU A 53 32.55 8.88 -14.38
N GLU A 54 33.11 7.83 -14.94
CA GLU A 54 34.50 7.40 -14.98
C GLU A 54 35.57 8.48 -15.23
N GLN A 55 36.72 8.26 -14.60
CA GLN A 55 37.99 8.91 -14.90
C GLN A 55 38.47 8.51 -16.29
N GLU A 56 38.79 9.49 -17.12
CA GLU A 56 39.87 9.43 -18.10
C GLU A 56 40.69 10.73 -18.00
N PRO A 57 42.04 10.69 -17.96
CA PRO A 57 42.86 11.88 -17.81
C PRO A 57 43.38 12.38 -19.16
N GLY A 58 43.17 13.65 -19.47
CA GLY A 58 44.01 14.37 -20.42
C GLY A 58 43.32 15.49 -21.18
N CYS A 59 43.57 16.73 -20.77
CA CYS A 59 43.82 17.87 -21.66
C CYS A 59 44.44 19.01 -20.85
N ARG A 60 45.73 19.26 -21.08
CA ARG A 60 46.43 20.46 -20.62
C ARG A 60 46.13 21.63 -21.57
N GLY A 61 46.01 22.83 -21.00
CA GLY A 61 46.50 24.07 -21.61
C GLY A 61 45.54 24.87 -22.48
N LEU A 62 45.06 26.02 -21.97
CA LEU A 62 45.58 27.37 -22.27
C LEU A 62 44.58 28.44 -21.75
N PRO A 63 45.06 29.53 -21.11
CA PRO A 63 44.21 30.61 -20.63
C PRO A 63 44.13 31.76 -21.65
N GLY A 64 42.95 32.31 -21.87
CA GLY A 64 42.80 33.48 -22.74
C GLY A 64 41.40 34.05 -22.79
N LEU A 65 41.26 35.23 -22.18
CA LEU A 65 40.31 36.30 -22.51
C LEU A 65 38.83 36.10 -22.17
N GLY A 66 38.47 36.68 -21.01
CA GLY A 66 37.38 37.66 -20.94
C GLY A 66 35.98 37.19 -21.31
N SER A 67 35.23 36.72 -20.30
CA SER A 67 33.84 37.14 -20.02
C SER A 67 33.27 36.23 -18.93
N ALA A 68 33.68 36.46 -17.69
CA ALA A 68 32.85 36.08 -16.56
C ALA A 68 31.55 36.91 -16.66
N ALA A 69 30.42 36.24 -16.93
CA ALA A 69 29.04 36.75 -16.92
C ALA A 69 28.24 36.61 -18.24
N THR A 70 28.26 35.45 -18.91
CA THR A 70 27.18 35.16 -19.90
C THR A 70 26.83 33.67 -20.01
N CYS A 71 26.37 33.04 -18.93
CA CYS A 71 25.73 31.71 -19.02
C CYS A 71 24.40 31.58 -18.26
N CYS A 72 23.79 32.70 -17.88
CA CYS A 72 22.46 32.73 -17.27
C CYS A 72 21.49 33.59 -18.09
N LEU A 73 21.21 33.18 -19.33
CA LEU A 73 20.12 33.75 -20.10
C LEU A 73 19.43 32.67 -20.93
N GLN A 74 18.39 32.06 -20.35
CA GLN A 74 17.09 31.67 -20.95
C GLN A 74 16.43 30.54 -20.14
N PRO A 75 15.10 30.32 -20.25
CA PRO A 75 14.00 31.26 -20.07
C PRO A 75 12.98 30.72 -19.02
N TYR A 76 12.35 31.64 -18.29
CA TYR A 76 10.99 31.58 -17.75
C TYR A 76 10.35 30.22 -17.40
N GLY A 77 10.26 29.91 -16.09
CA GLY A 77 9.09 29.46 -15.30
C GLY A 77 7.92 28.61 -15.87
N GLN A 78 7.98 28.06 -17.09
CA GLN A 78 6.81 27.46 -17.78
C GLN A 78 6.72 25.93 -17.60
N GLY A 79 7.81 25.25 -17.23
CA GLY A 79 7.85 23.78 -17.15
C GLY A 79 6.98 23.16 -16.04
N PHE A 80 6.92 23.79 -14.86
CA PHE A 80 6.24 23.21 -13.69
C PHE A 80 4.70 23.29 -13.77
N VAL A 81 4.17 24.35 -14.39
CA VAL A 81 2.72 24.52 -14.61
C VAL A 81 2.23 23.55 -15.68
N SER A 82 3.00 23.38 -16.76
CA SER A 82 2.71 22.41 -17.81
C SER A 82 2.73 20.96 -17.28
N TRP A 83 3.74 20.60 -16.47
CA TRP A 83 3.84 19.28 -15.85
C TRP A 83 2.68 18.98 -14.89
N ARG A 84 2.28 19.94 -14.04
CA ARG A 84 1.11 19.80 -13.17
C ARG A 84 -0.18 19.63 -13.99
N LYS A 85 -0.35 20.40 -15.06
CA LYS A 85 -1.51 20.31 -15.97
C LYS A 85 -1.58 18.92 -16.61
N GLN A 86 -0.46 18.39 -17.11
CA GLN A 86 -0.38 17.04 -17.66
C GLN A 86 -0.70 15.96 -16.61
N LYS A 87 -0.19 16.12 -15.37
CA LYS A 87 -0.47 15.18 -14.27
C LYS A 87 -1.95 15.16 -13.88
N ILE A 88 -2.59 16.33 -13.78
CA ILE A 88 -4.03 16.44 -13.50
C ILE A 88 -4.85 15.81 -14.64
N GLN A 89 -4.49 16.08 -15.90
CA GLN A 89 -5.16 15.47 -17.06
C GLN A 89 -5.04 13.94 -17.07
N TRP A 90 -3.88 13.41 -16.69
CA TRP A 90 -3.67 11.97 -16.61
C TRP A 90 -4.52 11.32 -15.51
N GLU A 91 -4.55 11.90 -14.30
CA GLU A 91 -5.41 11.42 -13.21
C GLU A 91 -6.90 11.51 -13.60
N TYR A 92 -7.33 12.56 -14.29
CA TYR A 92 -8.70 12.67 -14.81
C TYR A 92 -9.03 11.56 -15.84
N LYS A 93 -8.16 11.34 -16.83
CA LYS A 93 -8.34 10.25 -17.81
C LYS A 93 -8.36 8.87 -17.16
N LYS A 94 -7.59 8.69 -16.08
CA LYS A 94 -7.56 7.46 -15.29
C LYS A 94 -8.87 7.23 -14.53
N LEU A 95 -9.48 8.28 -13.97
CA LEU A 95 -10.81 8.21 -13.37
C LEU A 95 -11.87 7.85 -14.41
N LEU A 96 -11.86 8.49 -15.59
CA LEU A 96 -12.78 8.15 -16.69
C LEU A 96 -12.63 6.70 -17.16
N LYS A 97 -11.40 6.16 -17.22
CA LYS A 97 -11.17 4.74 -17.54
C LYS A 97 -11.73 3.81 -16.48
N ARG A 98 -11.66 4.18 -15.20
CA ARG A 98 -12.25 3.39 -14.10
C ARG A 98 -13.77 3.44 -14.13
N GLU A 99 -14.33 4.62 -14.38
CA GLU A 99 -15.77 4.81 -14.52
C GLU A 99 -16.34 4.04 -15.71
N ARG A 100 -15.71 4.09 -16.89
CA ARG A 100 -16.11 3.29 -18.06
C ARG A 100 -16.01 1.77 -17.82
N LYS A 101 -15.05 1.33 -17.00
CA LYS A 101 -14.94 -0.09 -16.60
C LYS A 101 -15.95 -0.49 -15.53
N ALA A 102 -16.35 0.42 -14.65
CA ALA A 102 -17.36 0.18 -13.63
C ALA A 102 -18.78 0.27 -14.22
N ASN A 103 -18.98 1.14 -15.20
CA ASN A 103 -20.23 1.36 -15.93
C ASN A 103 -20.27 0.63 -17.27
N SER A 104 -19.35 -0.29 -17.57
CA SER A 104 -19.57 -1.18 -18.72
C SER A 104 -20.81 -1.97 -18.38
N PRO A 105 -21.90 -1.84 -19.16
CA PRO A 105 -22.97 -2.80 -19.07
C PRO A 105 -22.36 -4.08 -19.64
N GLN A 106 -21.72 -4.88 -18.81
CA GLN A 106 -21.88 -6.32 -18.94
C GLN A 106 -23.35 -6.57 -18.62
N ASP A 107 -24.23 -6.17 -19.54
CA ASP A 107 -25.51 -6.82 -19.67
C ASP A 107 -25.13 -8.18 -20.22
N VAL A 108 -24.81 -9.10 -19.30
CA VAL A 108 -24.73 -10.53 -19.59
C VAL A 108 -26.17 -10.90 -19.85
N LEU A 109 -26.67 -10.52 -21.02
CA LEU A 109 -27.87 -11.07 -21.59
C LEU A 109 -27.53 -12.54 -21.74
N TYR A 110 -27.95 -13.33 -20.75
CA TYR A 110 -27.76 -14.76 -20.72
C TYR A 110 -28.63 -15.32 -21.83
N THR A 111 -28.11 -15.31 -23.05
CA THR A 111 -28.65 -16.15 -24.10
C THR A 111 -28.40 -17.57 -23.63
N ASP A 112 -29.46 -18.31 -23.34
CA ASP A 112 -29.45 -19.72 -22.91
C ASP A 112 -28.80 -20.65 -23.97
N THR A 113 -28.30 -20.07 -25.06
CA THR A 113 -27.42 -20.71 -26.03
C THR A 113 -25.97 -20.61 -25.57
N TYR A 114 -25.49 -21.74 -25.01
CA TYR A 114 -24.12 -21.90 -24.54
C TYR A 114 -23.10 -21.59 -25.65
N PRO A 115 -22.07 -20.77 -25.39
CA PRO A 115 -21.00 -20.52 -26.36
C PRO A 115 -20.30 -21.83 -26.76
N GLU A 116 -20.30 -22.13 -28.07
CA GLU A 116 -19.86 -23.42 -28.65
C GLU A 116 -18.47 -23.87 -28.16
N HIS A 117 -17.55 -22.93 -27.94
CA HIS A 117 -16.17 -23.19 -27.51
C HIS A 117 -16.02 -23.73 -26.08
N LEU A 118 -17.04 -23.61 -25.23
CA LEU A 118 -17.01 -24.10 -23.84
C LEU A 118 -17.68 -25.47 -23.67
N LYS A 119 -18.30 -26.00 -24.73
CA LYS A 119 -18.97 -27.31 -24.74
C LYS A 119 -18.05 -28.43 -24.26
N HIS A 120 -16.76 -28.36 -24.58
CA HIS A 120 -15.77 -29.36 -24.18
C HIS A 120 -15.52 -29.42 -22.67
N LEU A 121 -15.55 -28.29 -21.96
CA LEU A 121 -15.40 -28.29 -20.50
C LEU A 121 -16.57 -28.99 -19.83
N TYR A 122 -17.78 -28.81 -20.36
CA TYR A 122 -18.98 -29.43 -19.83
C TYR A 122 -19.02 -30.93 -20.11
N LEU A 123 -18.68 -31.34 -21.34
CA LEU A 123 -18.54 -32.75 -21.70
C LEU A 123 -17.49 -33.46 -20.82
N ALA A 124 -16.38 -32.79 -20.52
CA ALA A 124 -15.36 -33.32 -19.60
C ALA A 124 -15.88 -33.45 -18.15
N GLU A 125 -16.64 -32.47 -17.65
CA GLU A 125 -17.26 -32.52 -16.32
C GLU A 125 -18.30 -33.66 -16.22
N GLU A 126 -19.15 -33.81 -17.24
CA GLU A 126 -20.13 -34.90 -17.34
C GLU A 126 -19.45 -36.28 -17.36
N GLU A 127 -18.39 -36.45 -18.14
CA GLU A 127 -17.62 -37.69 -18.18
C GLU A 127 -16.99 -38.01 -16.82
N MET A 128 -16.40 -37.03 -16.14
CA MET A 128 -15.83 -37.21 -14.81
C MET A 128 -16.88 -37.61 -13.77
N LEU A 129 -18.06 -36.98 -13.79
CA LEU A 129 -19.17 -37.33 -12.89
C LEU A 129 -19.70 -38.73 -13.17
N LYS A 130 -19.80 -39.13 -14.45
CA LYS A 130 -20.19 -40.49 -14.85
C LYS A 130 -19.16 -41.52 -14.40
N GLN A 131 -17.87 -41.22 -14.50
CA GLN A 131 -16.80 -42.07 -13.97
C GLN A 131 -16.85 -42.18 -12.44
N GLN A 132 -17.08 -41.08 -11.71
CA GLN A 132 -17.27 -41.14 -10.26
C GLN A 132 -18.49 -41.97 -9.85
N ARG A 133 -19.62 -41.83 -10.56
CA ARG A 133 -20.84 -42.63 -10.30
C ARG A 133 -20.58 -44.11 -10.58
N LYS A 134 -19.87 -44.44 -11.67
CA LYS A 134 -19.44 -45.80 -11.98
C LYS A 134 -18.51 -46.37 -10.91
N ALA A 135 -17.53 -45.59 -10.44
CA ALA A 135 -16.62 -45.97 -9.37
C ALA A 135 -17.33 -46.17 -8.02
N LYS A 136 -18.32 -45.32 -7.70
CA LYS A 136 -19.17 -45.46 -6.51
C LYS A 136 -20.13 -46.65 -6.59
N SER A 137 -20.59 -47.02 -7.79
CA SER A 137 -21.46 -48.19 -8.00
C SER A 137 -20.72 -49.52 -7.90
N ASN A 138 -19.38 -49.51 -7.99
CA ASN A 138 -18.56 -50.72 -8.00
C ASN A 138 -17.41 -50.65 -6.95
N PRO A 139 -17.74 -50.48 -5.64
CA PRO A 139 -16.73 -50.39 -4.58
C PRO A 139 -15.98 -51.71 -4.37
N VAL A 140 -16.59 -52.84 -4.74
CA VAL A 140 -16.07 -54.21 -4.53
C VAL A 140 -14.76 -54.47 -5.29
N LEU A 141 -14.54 -53.86 -6.45
CA LEU A 141 -13.35 -54.09 -7.28
C LEU A 141 -12.12 -53.29 -6.80
N LEU A 142 -12.33 -52.18 -6.07
CA LEU A 142 -11.24 -51.32 -5.57
C LEU A 142 -10.77 -51.77 -4.19
N GLU A 143 -11.68 -52.26 -3.34
CA GLU A 143 -11.33 -52.85 -2.04
C GLU A 143 -10.57 -54.17 -2.18
N GLN A 144 -10.96 -55.04 -3.12
CA GLN A 144 -10.27 -56.32 -3.35
C GLN A 144 -8.81 -56.13 -3.81
N LYS A 145 -8.53 -55.09 -4.59
CA LYS A 145 -7.17 -54.79 -5.08
C LYS A 145 -6.25 -54.25 -3.98
N CYS A 146 -6.80 -53.63 -2.94
CA CYS A 146 -6.04 -53.14 -1.78
C CYS A 146 -5.92 -54.19 -0.66
N ASN A 147 -6.91 -55.08 -0.48
CA ASN A 147 -6.92 -56.05 0.61
C ASN A 147 -6.07 -57.32 0.34
N MET A 148 -5.78 -57.65 -0.93
CA MET A 148 -4.88 -58.76 -1.27
C MET A 148 -3.40 -58.45 -1.03
N ALA A 149 -3.01 -57.18 -0.95
CA ALA A 149 -1.63 -56.77 -0.70
C ALA A 149 -1.24 -56.69 0.79
N VAL A 150 -2.19 -56.93 1.70
CA VAL A 150 -2.02 -56.69 3.16
C VAL A 150 -1.73 -57.98 3.95
N LYS A 151 -1.89 -59.19 3.36
CA LYS A 151 -1.70 -60.46 4.08
C LYS A 151 -0.28 -61.04 4.05
N SER A 152 0.67 -60.43 3.34
CA SER A 152 2.04 -60.93 3.28
C SER A 152 3.02 -59.91 3.87
N ALA A 153 3.70 -60.35 4.93
CA ALA A 153 4.85 -59.73 5.59
C ALA A 153 4.56 -58.76 6.74
N THR A 154 4.67 -59.30 7.94
CA THR A 154 5.20 -58.64 9.14
C THR A 154 6.40 -57.75 8.79
N ASN A 155 6.15 -56.45 8.73
CA ASN A 155 7.11 -55.35 8.90
C ASN A 155 6.29 -54.06 8.93
N GLU A 156 6.39 -53.27 10.00
CA GLU A 156 5.70 -51.99 10.16
C GLU A 156 6.19 -50.93 9.15
N ARG A 157 5.85 -51.10 7.88
CA ARG A 157 6.11 -50.12 6.83
C ARG A 157 4.95 -49.14 6.85
N LYS A 158 5.16 -47.97 7.47
CA LYS A 158 4.23 -46.83 7.44
C LYS A 158 3.72 -46.63 6.00
N CYS A 159 2.43 -46.83 5.77
CA CYS A 159 1.81 -46.58 4.48
C CYS A 159 2.14 -45.15 4.04
N LYS A 160 2.77 -44.99 2.87
CA LYS A 160 3.15 -43.68 2.34
C LYS A 160 1.87 -42.87 2.12
N LYS A 161 1.76 -41.69 2.76
CA LYS A 161 0.62 -40.78 2.56
C LYS A 161 0.38 -40.54 1.07
N THR A 162 -0.88 -40.52 0.65
CA THR A 162 -1.24 -40.26 -0.75
C THR A 162 -0.90 -38.81 -1.11
N SER A 163 -0.61 -38.53 -2.39
CA SER A 163 -0.26 -37.18 -2.85
C SER A 163 -1.30 -36.12 -2.43
N ASN A 164 -2.59 -36.45 -2.54
CA ASN A 164 -3.69 -35.57 -2.14
C ASN A 164 -3.67 -35.25 -0.63
N GLN A 165 -3.36 -36.24 0.22
CA GLN A 165 -3.20 -36.02 1.66
C GLN A 165 -2.02 -35.11 1.98
N LYS A 166 -0.89 -35.27 1.27
CA LYS A 166 0.27 -34.38 1.43
C LYS A 166 -0.05 -32.93 1.03
N ALA A 167 -0.77 -32.74 -0.07
CA ALA A 167 -1.19 -31.41 -0.53
C ALA A 167 -2.08 -30.68 0.50
N LYS A 168 -2.98 -31.40 1.18
CA LYS A 168 -3.80 -30.83 2.27
C LYS A 168 -2.96 -30.39 3.47
N GLU A 169 -2.00 -31.21 3.88
CA GLU A 169 -1.10 -30.87 5.00
C GLU A 169 -0.20 -29.68 4.67
N GLU A 170 0.31 -29.60 3.44
CA GLU A 170 1.10 -28.45 2.97
C GLU A 170 0.28 -27.17 2.90
N TYR A 171 -0.99 -27.24 2.47
CA TYR A 171 -1.89 -26.09 2.45
C TYR A 171 -2.09 -25.50 3.85
N GLU A 172 -2.34 -26.34 4.86
CA GLU A 172 -2.51 -25.88 6.24
C GLU A 172 -1.21 -25.29 6.81
N LYS A 173 -0.05 -25.89 6.49
CA LYS A 173 1.27 -25.32 6.85
C LYS A 173 1.47 -23.95 6.21
N VAL A 174 1.22 -23.80 4.91
CA VAL A 174 1.34 -22.52 4.21
C VAL A 174 0.37 -21.48 4.78
N LYS A 175 -0.84 -21.89 5.16
CA LYS A 175 -1.84 -21.00 5.80
C LYS A 175 -1.34 -20.47 7.13
N THR A 176 -0.81 -21.34 8.00
CA THR A 176 -0.25 -20.95 9.30
C THR A 176 0.99 -20.06 9.16
N GLU A 177 1.90 -20.38 8.23
CA GLU A 177 3.08 -19.54 7.96
C GLU A 177 2.70 -18.16 7.42
N ARG A 178 1.69 -18.08 6.53
CA ARG A 178 1.14 -16.80 6.08
C ARG A 178 0.51 -15.99 7.21
N ALA A 179 -0.18 -16.64 8.15
CA ALA A 179 -0.75 -15.98 9.32
C ALA A 179 0.34 -15.40 10.22
N LYS A 180 1.35 -16.20 10.59
CA LYS A 180 2.51 -15.75 11.38
C LYS A 180 3.24 -14.60 10.70
N LYS A 181 3.44 -14.66 9.37
CA LYS A 181 4.09 -13.59 8.60
C LYS A 181 3.27 -12.29 8.59
N LYS A 182 1.94 -12.39 8.53
CA LYS A 182 1.05 -11.23 8.62
C LYS A 182 1.13 -10.58 10.01
N GLU A 183 1.06 -11.37 11.08
CA GLU A 183 1.18 -10.88 12.45
C GLU A 183 2.53 -10.19 12.70
N ALA A 184 3.64 -10.80 12.23
CA ALA A 184 4.96 -10.20 12.35
C ALA A 184 5.08 -8.89 11.54
N ALA A 185 4.45 -8.80 10.36
CA ALA A 185 4.44 -7.57 9.57
C ALA A 185 3.59 -6.47 10.22
N GLU A 186 2.49 -6.83 10.87
CA GLU A 186 1.64 -5.90 11.62
C GLU A 186 2.36 -5.34 12.84
N LYS A 187 3.05 -6.18 13.62
CA LYS A 187 3.89 -5.73 14.75
C LYS A 187 4.96 -4.73 14.29
N ARG A 188 5.71 -5.06 13.22
CA ARG A 188 6.70 -4.15 12.62
C ARG A 188 6.10 -2.84 12.08
N LYS A 189 4.82 -2.84 11.71
CA LYS A 189 4.10 -1.64 11.28
C LYS A 189 3.74 -0.79 12.49
N GLN A 190 3.20 -1.41 13.54
CA GLN A 190 2.88 -0.74 14.81
C GLN A 190 4.12 -0.09 15.41
N GLU A 191 5.24 -0.82 15.52
CA GLU A 191 6.53 -0.28 16.01
C GLU A 191 6.99 0.96 15.22
N ARG A 192 6.86 0.94 13.89
CA ARG A 192 7.21 2.10 13.04
C ARG A 192 6.28 3.28 13.28
N GLU A 193 4.98 3.03 13.40
CA GLU A 193 3.99 4.07 13.67
C GLU A 193 4.19 4.68 15.06
N GLU A 194 4.46 3.87 16.07
CA GLU A 194 4.78 4.29 17.43
C GLU A 194 6.07 5.11 17.47
N ALA A 195 7.14 4.62 16.84
CA ALA A 195 8.40 5.37 16.72
C ALA A 195 8.21 6.73 16.03
N GLN A 196 7.39 6.79 14.97
CA GLN A 196 7.05 8.05 14.31
C GLN A 196 6.23 8.98 15.20
N ARG A 197 5.27 8.45 15.96
CA ARG A 197 4.46 9.23 16.91
C ARG A 197 5.33 9.82 18.01
N LEU A 198 6.20 9.01 18.60
CA LEU A 198 7.14 9.44 19.63
C LEU A 198 8.10 10.51 19.11
N TYR A 199 8.65 10.33 17.90
CA TYR A 199 9.49 11.34 17.26
C TYR A 199 8.74 12.66 17.07
N LYS A 200 7.50 12.62 16.57
CA LYS A 200 6.67 13.82 16.37
C LYS A 200 6.35 14.50 17.71
N GLN A 201 6.01 13.74 18.74
CA GLN A 201 5.75 14.28 20.09
C GLN A 201 6.99 14.99 20.64
N LYS A 202 8.15 14.32 20.67
CA LYS A 202 9.42 14.92 21.11
C LYS A 202 9.78 16.17 20.30
N LYS A 203 9.56 16.14 18.98
CA LYS A 203 9.77 17.30 18.10
C LYS A 203 8.86 18.47 18.46
N MET A 204 7.58 18.20 18.74
CA MET A 204 6.62 19.24 19.14
C MET A 204 6.93 19.81 20.52
N GLU A 205 7.34 18.98 21.48
CA GLU A 205 7.77 19.41 22.81
C GLU A 205 9.00 20.31 22.75
N ALA A 206 10.03 19.88 22.01
CA ALA A 206 11.22 20.70 21.77
C ALA A 206 10.85 22.04 21.11
N TYR A 207 9.99 22.01 20.09
CA TYR A 207 9.53 23.23 19.43
C TYR A 207 8.77 24.16 20.40
N LYS A 208 7.91 23.63 21.27
CA LYS A 208 7.19 24.43 22.28
C LYS A 208 8.15 25.15 23.23
N ILE A 209 9.23 24.49 23.66
CA ILE A 209 10.24 25.09 24.54
C ILE A 209 11.00 26.19 23.79
N LEU A 210 11.50 25.88 22.59
CA LEU A 210 12.34 26.78 21.79
C LEU A 210 11.56 27.98 21.21
N ARG A 211 10.25 27.84 20.97
CA ARG A 211 9.39 28.90 20.44
C ARG A 211 9.10 30.02 21.45
N LYS A 212 9.20 29.74 22.76
CA LYS A 212 8.83 30.70 23.81
C LYS A 212 9.67 31.98 23.70
N ARG A 213 8.98 33.12 23.77
CA ARG A 213 9.55 34.47 23.70
C ARG A 213 9.13 35.30 24.90
N THR A 214 9.94 36.29 25.26
CA THR A 214 9.63 37.25 26.32
C THR A 214 8.56 38.25 25.86
N LYS A 215 8.00 39.05 26.79
CA LYS A 215 7.00 40.09 26.45
C LYS A 215 7.48 41.07 25.37
N LYS A 216 8.80 41.27 25.26
CA LYS A 216 9.46 42.11 24.25
C LYS A 216 9.74 41.38 22.93
N GLY A 217 9.31 40.12 22.78
CA GLY A 217 9.50 39.32 21.57
C GLY A 217 10.88 38.66 21.45
N GLN A 218 11.78 38.85 22.42
CA GLN A 218 13.10 38.23 22.40
C GLN A 218 13.02 36.73 22.74
N PRO A 219 13.89 35.88 22.18
CA PRO A 219 13.96 34.47 22.54
C PRO A 219 14.29 34.29 24.03
N ASN A 220 13.65 33.34 24.70
CA ASN A 220 13.94 33.05 26.10
C ASN A 220 15.16 32.12 26.20
N LEU A 221 16.34 32.69 26.40
CA LEU A 221 17.62 31.98 26.45
C LEU A 221 17.71 30.95 27.58
N ASN A 222 17.09 31.21 28.73
CA ASN A 222 17.15 30.29 29.87
C ASN A 222 16.53 28.93 29.54
N LEU A 223 15.35 28.93 28.91
CA LEU A 223 14.67 27.70 28.46
C LEU A 223 15.43 26.96 27.37
N GLN A 224 16.11 27.69 26.49
CA GLN A 224 16.96 27.08 25.44
C GLN A 224 18.21 26.45 26.07
N MET A 225 18.80 27.09 27.07
CA MET A 225 19.94 26.57 27.82
C MET A 225 19.58 25.29 28.57
N GLU A 226 18.47 25.27 29.31
CA GLU A 226 17.98 24.09 30.03
C GLU A 226 17.77 22.90 29.08
N PHE A 227 17.15 23.13 27.91
CA PHE A 227 16.97 22.09 26.91
C PHE A 227 18.29 21.53 26.37
N LEU A 228 19.29 22.39 26.15
CA LEU A 228 20.63 21.96 25.70
C LEU A 228 21.36 21.14 26.78
N LEU A 229 21.32 21.59 28.03
CA LEU A 229 21.92 20.87 29.16
C LEU A 229 21.30 19.47 29.32
N GLN A 230 19.97 19.37 29.23
CA GLN A 230 19.27 18.09 29.27
C GLN A 230 19.73 17.15 28.13
N LYS A 231 19.95 17.70 26.93
CA LYS A 231 20.42 16.92 25.77
C LYS A 231 21.86 16.41 25.93
N ILE A 232 22.74 17.23 26.53
CA ILE A 232 24.11 16.82 26.86
C ILE A 232 24.09 15.70 27.90
N GLN A 233 23.31 15.85 28.97
CA GLN A 233 23.16 14.81 30.00
C GLN A 233 22.65 13.49 29.41
N GLN A 234 21.60 13.54 28.58
CA GLN A 234 21.07 12.34 27.89
C GLN A 234 22.12 11.67 26.99
N LYS A 235 22.91 12.47 26.26
CA LYS A 235 23.98 11.94 25.41
C LYS A 235 25.06 11.25 26.23
N ASN A 236 25.46 11.85 27.35
CA ASN A 236 26.47 11.28 28.24
C ASN A 236 25.98 9.97 28.87
N ILE A 237 24.72 9.92 29.34
CA ILE A 237 24.12 8.70 29.92
C ILE A 237 24.04 7.59 28.86
N SER A 238 23.63 7.90 27.63
CA SER A 238 23.55 6.92 26.54
C SER A 238 24.91 6.42 26.06
N GLN A 239 26.01 7.14 26.32
CA GLN A 239 27.37 6.73 25.95
C GLN A 239 28.02 5.83 27.01
N HIS A 240 27.52 5.87 28.25
CA HIS A 240 28.02 5.06 29.37
C HIS A 240 27.22 3.78 29.62
N MET A 241 26.13 3.57 28.89
CA MET A 241 25.28 2.36 28.90
C MET A 241 25.51 1.56 27.62
#